data_AF-A0A7J3JTA8-F1
#
_entry.id   AF-A0A7J3JTA8-F1
#
_cell.length_a   1.000
_cell.length_b   1.000
_cell.length_c   1.000
_cell.angle_alpha   90.00
_cell.angle_beta   90.00
_cell.angle_gamma   90.00
#
_symmetry.space_group_name_H-M   'P 1'
#
loop_
_entity.id
_entity.type
_entity.pdbx_description
1 polymer ?
#
loop_
_entity_poly.entity_id
_entity_poly.type
_entity_poly.pdbx_seq_one_letter_code
_entity_poly.pdbx_strand_id
1 'polypeptide(L)'
;MAGEVREPEVTHVTVTGRITPLNSEDHVKLCYLAYKFRRNLVRAVKMYARGVDKQVIVKEITRELNLGYADTIYKMAKLIVEGARGNGSSPLKIKVRKLFIASRG
;
A
#
# COMPACT_ATOMS: atom_id res chain seq x y z
N MET A 1 -12.42 -8.56 -44.45
CA MET A 1 -11.00 -8.72 -44.08
C MET A 1 -10.95 -8.72 -42.56
N ALA A 2 -10.46 -9.80 -41.95
CA ALA A 2 -10.37 -9.92 -40.49
C ALA A 2 -9.36 -8.90 -39.96
N GLY A 3 -9.75 -8.09 -38.99
CA GLY A 3 -8.88 -7.06 -38.39
C GLY A 3 -7.67 -7.70 -37.72
N GLU A 4 -6.51 -7.05 -37.86
CA GLU A 4 -5.26 -7.46 -37.23
C GLU A 4 -5.46 -7.71 -35.73
N VAL A 5 -5.24 -8.95 -35.30
CA VAL A 5 -5.30 -9.33 -33.89
C VAL A 5 -4.02 -8.80 -33.23
N ARG A 6 -4.12 -7.72 -32.47
CA ARG A 6 -3.01 -7.23 -31.64
C ARG A 6 -2.71 -8.26 -30.54
N GLU A 7 -1.53 -8.86 -30.57
CA GLU A 7 -1.05 -9.67 -29.45
C GLU A 7 -0.76 -8.77 -28.24
N PRO A 8 -1.39 -9.02 -27.08
CA PRO A 8 -1.15 -8.20 -25.89
C PRO A 8 0.23 -8.51 -25.29
N GLU A 9 1.03 -7.47 -25.05
CA GLU A 9 2.29 -7.59 -24.31
C GLU A 9 2.01 -7.87 -22.83
N VAL A 10 2.29 -9.10 -22.38
CA VAL A 10 2.08 -9.49 -20.98
C VAL A 10 3.22 -8.92 -20.12
N THR A 11 3.05 -7.68 -19.67
CA THR A 11 4.06 -6.98 -18.84
C THR A 11 4.06 -7.42 -17.37
N HIS A 12 2.96 -7.98 -16.88
CA HIS A 12 2.77 -8.35 -15.48
C HIS A 12 1.90 -9.62 -15.36
N VAL A 13 2.18 -10.45 -14.35
CA VAL A 13 1.36 -11.62 -13.99
C VAL A 13 0.82 -11.43 -12.58
N THR A 14 -0.47 -11.67 -12.38
CA THR A 14 -1.10 -11.68 -11.05
C THR A 14 -1.30 -13.13 -10.59
N VAL A 15 -0.61 -13.53 -9.53
CA VAL A 15 -0.85 -14.81 -8.87
C VAL A 15 -1.81 -14.58 -7.71
N THR A 16 -2.96 -15.27 -7.71
CA THR A 16 -3.92 -15.24 -6.61
C THR A 16 -3.87 -16.57 -5.86
N GLY A 17 -3.83 -16.51 -4.54
CA GLY A 17 -3.71 -17.71 -3.71
C GLY A 17 -4.10 -17.44 -2.26
N ARG A 18 -4.35 -18.51 -1.52
CA ARG A 18 -4.59 -18.45 -0.07
C ARG A 18 -3.27 -18.64 0.66
N ILE A 19 -2.94 -17.71 1.56
CA ILE A 19 -1.84 -17.90 2.51
C ILE A 19 -2.39 -18.67 3.70
N THR A 20 -1.86 -19.86 3.95
CA THR A 20 -2.18 -20.67 5.13
C THR A 20 -0.95 -20.68 6.04
N PRO A 21 -0.97 -20.01 7.21
CA PRO A 21 0.12 -20.06 8.16
C PRO A 21 0.37 -21.49 8.65
N LEU A 22 1.63 -21.84 8.87
CA LEU A 22 2.01 -23.19 9.32
C LEU A 22 1.60 -23.45 10.77
N ASN A 23 1.48 -22.39 11.57
CA ASN A 23 1.07 -22.45 12.97
C ASN A 23 0.36 -21.15 13.39
N SER A 24 -0.24 -21.17 14.59
CA SER A 24 -0.97 -20.04 15.16
C SER A 24 -0.08 -18.81 15.42
N GLU A 25 1.19 -19.01 15.75
CA GLU A 25 2.13 -17.93 16.02
C GLU A 25 2.41 -17.10 14.75
N ASP A 26 2.63 -17.78 13.62
CA ASP A 26 2.85 -17.16 12.32
C ASP A 26 1.60 -16.43 11.83
N HIS A 27 0.40 -16.98 12.09
CA HIS A 27 -0.85 -16.28 11.83
C HIS A 27 -0.92 -14.95 12.60
N VAL A 28 -0.61 -14.97 13.90
CA VAL A 28 -0.62 -13.76 14.73
C VAL A 28 0.44 -12.75 14.27
N LYS A 29 1.65 -13.20 13.92
CA LYS A 29 2.71 -12.34 13.35
C LYS A 29 2.23 -11.66 12.06
N LEU A 30 1.58 -12.40 11.16
CA LEU A 30 1.03 -11.86 9.92
C LEU A 30 -0.07 -10.82 10.18
N CYS A 31 -1.00 -11.11 11.10
CA CYS A 31 -2.04 -10.16 11.51
C CYS A 31 -1.42 -8.88 12.10
N TYR A 32 -0.39 -9.02 12.94
CA TYR A 32 0.30 -7.88 13.54
C TYR A 32 1.04 -7.02 12.51
N LEU A 33 1.68 -7.66 11.53
CA LEU A 33 2.30 -6.97 10.40
C LEU A 33 1.26 -6.18 9.58
N ALA A 34 0.11 -6.80 9.27
CA ALA A 34 -0.98 -6.14 8.55
C ALA A 34 -1.56 -4.95 9.33
N TYR A 35 -1.65 -5.09 10.65
CA TYR A 35 -2.07 -4.01 11.53
C TYR A 35 -1.09 -2.83 11.50
N LYS A 36 0.21 -3.08 11.69
CA LYS A 36 1.26 -2.06 11.60
C LYS A 36 1.27 -1.38 10.23
N PHE A 37 1.17 -2.16 9.17
CA PHE A 37 1.14 -1.66 7.81
C PHE A 37 -0.04 -0.70 7.59
N ARG A 38 -1.27 -1.14 7.92
CA ARG A 38 -2.48 -0.31 7.82
C ARG A 38 -2.37 0.98 8.64
N ARG A 39 -1.89 0.88 9.88
CA ARG A 39 -1.72 2.05 10.77
C ARG A 39 -0.75 3.07 10.18
N ASN A 40 0.40 2.61 9.69
CA ASN A 40 1.41 3.47 9.07
C ASN A 40 0.91 4.08 7.75
N LEU A 41 0.13 3.34 6.95
CA LEU A 41 -0.50 3.89 5.76
C LEU A 41 -1.45 5.05 6.06
N VAL A 42 -2.35 4.89 7.04
CA VAL A 42 -3.26 5.98 7.44
C VAL A 42 -2.48 7.21 7.89
N ARG A 43 -1.38 7.01 8.62
CA ARG A 43 -0.49 8.11 9.04
C ARG A 43 0.18 8.78 7.84
N ALA A 44 0.74 7.98 6.92
CA ALA A 44 1.41 8.47 5.72
C ALA A 44 0.46 9.25 4.81
N VAL A 45 -0.79 8.80 4.64
CA VAL A 45 -1.83 9.53 3.89
C VAL A 45 -2.03 10.92 4.48
N LYS A 46 -2.14 11.04 5.81
CA LYS A 46 -2.30 12.35 6.48
C LYS A 46 -1.05 13.23 6.35
N MET A 47 0.14 12.65 6.49
CA MET A 47 1.40 13.40 6.34
C MET A 47 1.56 13.91 4.91
N TYR A 48 1.36 13.05 3.91
CA TYR A 48 1.45 13.41 2.49
C TYR A 48 0.38 14.46 2.11
N ALA A 49 -0.85 14.30 2.59
CA ALA A 49 -1.92 15.28 2.37
C ALA A 49 -1.60 16.68 2.94
N ARG A 50 -0.74 16.75 3.97
CA ARG A 50 -0.25 18.00 4.58
C ARG A 50 1.03 18.53 3.95
N GLY A 51 1.55 17.90 2.88
CA GLY A 51 2.76 18.34 2.20
C GLY A 51 4.05 18.01 2.96
N VAL A 52 4.04 17.03 3.87
CA VAL A 52 5.27 16.58 4.53
C VAL A 52 6.19 15.90 3.51
N ASP A 53 7.47 16.18 3.59
CA ASP A 53 8.48 15.64 2.67
C ASP A 53 8.57 14.09 2.72
N LYS A 54 8.89 13.49 1.57
CA LYS A 54 9.06 12.05 1.41
C LYS A 54 10.03 11.46 2.42
N GLN A 55 11.20 12.06 2.61
CA GLN A 55 12.25 11.52 3.47
C GLN A 55 11.79 11.46 4.92
N VAL A 56 11.04 12.47 5.37
CA VAL A 56 10.45 12.52 6.71
C VAL A 56 9.38 11.43 6.87
N ILE A 57 8.48 11.27 5.88
CA ILE A 57 7.46 10.22 5.89
C ILE A 57 8.10 8.84 5.97
N VAL A 58 9.06 8.55 5.09
CA VAL A 58 9.76 7.26 5.04
C VAL A 58 10.49 7.01 6.36
N LYS A 59 11.26 7.97 6.86
CA LYS A 59 11.98 7.86 8.14
C LYS A 59 11.03 7.53 9.30
N GLU A 60 9.86 8.15 9.32
CA GLU A 60 8.88 7.90 10.37
C GLU A 60 8.30 6.48 10.31
N ILE A 61 7.99 5.97 9.11
CA ILE A 61 7.49 4.61 8.93
C ILE A 61 8.58 3.58 9.26
N THR A 62 9.84 3.88 8.91
CA THR A 62 10.98 2.96 9.18
C THR A 62 11.25 2.70 10.65
N ARG A 63 10.65 3.48 11.56
CA ARG A 63 10.70 3.22 13.01
C ARG A 63 9.90 1.98 13.42
N GLU A 64 8.89 1.60 12.63
CA GLU A 64 7.99 0.48 12.94
C GLU A 64 8.08 -0.70 11.94
N LEU A 65 8.51 -0.41 10.70
CA LEU A 65 8.54 -1.32 9.56
C LEU A 65 9.88 -1.18 8.80
N ASN A 66 10.24 -2.17 7.97
CA ASN A 66 11.45 -2.08 7.16
C ASN A 66 11.29 -1.07 5.98
N LEU A 67 12.41 -0.79 5.30
CA LEU A 67 12.47 0.17 4.19
C LEU A 67 11.56 -0.22 3.02
N GLY A 68 11.44 -1.51 2.69
CA GLY A 68 10.59 -1.99 1.59
C GLY A 68 9.10 -1.70 1.83
N TYR A 69 8.63 -1.91 3.06
CA TYR A 69 7.29 -1.50 3.45
C TYR A 69 7.14 0.01 3.51
N ALA A 70 8.15 0.74 3.98
CA ALA A 70 8.10 2.20 4.04
C ALA A 70 7.94 2.84 2.64
N ASP A 71 8.69 2.38 1.64
CA ASP A 71 8.56 2.85 0.26
C ASP A 71 7.19 2.46 -0.35
N THR A 72 6.73 1.23 -0.10
CA THR A 72 5.40 0.79 -0.55
C THR A 72 4.29 1.64 0.06
N ILE A 73 4.34 1.90 1.37
CA ILE A 73 3.39 2.74 2.08
C ILE A 73 3.41 4.18 1.54
N TYR A 74 4.59 4.75 1.32
CA TYR A 74 4.71 6.10 0.76
C TYR A 74 4.05 6.20 -0.62
N LYS A 75 4.36 5.26 -1.53
CA LYS A 75 3.79 5.23 -2.89
C LYS A 75 2.27 5.09 -2.87
N MET A 76 1.74 4.22 -2.01
CA MET A 76 0.30 4.09 -1.85
C MET A 76 -0.33 5.34 -1.23
N ALA A 77 0.30 5.95 -0.23
CA ALA A 77 -0.21 7.19 0.37
C ALA A 77 -0.30 8.30 -0.68
N LYS A 78 0.73 8.45 -1.52
CA LYS A 78 0.72 9.35 -2.68
C LYS A 78 -0.46 9.04 -3.61
N LEU A 79 -0.59 7.80 -4.07
CA LEU A 79 -1.67 7.36 -4.97
C LEU A 79 -3.05 7.66 -4.39
N ILE A 80 -3.27 7.35 -3.11
CA ILE A 80 -4.54 7.57 -2.41
C ILE A 80 -4.87 9.07 -2.31
N VAL A 81 -3.88 9.90 -1.96
CA VAL A 81 -4.09 11.34 -1.81
C VAL A 81 -4.32 12.01 -3.16
N GLU A 82 -3.52 11.68 -4.17
CA GLU A 82 -3.68 12.19 -5.54
C GLU A 82 -5.02 11.77 -6.13
N GLY A 83 -5.40 10.50 -5.98
CA GLY A 83 -6.70 9.99 -6.41
C GLY A 83 -7.87 10.70 -5.72
N ALA A 84 -7.79 10.93 -4.40
CA ALA A 84 -8.84 11.65 -3.69
C ALA A 84 -8.96 13.12 -4.14
N ARG A 85 -7.84 13.83 -4.30
CA ARG A 85 -7.82 15.20 -4.80
C ARG A 85 -8.36 15.30 -6.23
N GLY A 86 -7.94 14.39 -7.10
CA GLY A 86 -8.42 14.32 -8.49
C GLY A 86 -9.93 14.10 -8.61
N ASN A 87 -10.54 13.45 -7.60
CA ASN A 87 -11.98 13.24 -7.50
C ASN A 87 -12.70 14.30 -6.63
N GLY A 88 -12.09 15.46 -6.36
CA GLY A 88 -12.70 16.54 -5.56
C GLY A 88 -12.94 16.19 -4.08
N SER A 89 -12.37 15.09 -3.59
CA SER A 89 -12.56 14.59 -2.23
C SER A 89 -11.43 15.04 -1.29
N SER A 90 -11.73 15.13 0.00
CA SER A 90 -10.73 15.50 1.02
C SER A 90 -9.90 14.29 1.46
N PRO A 91 -8.57 14.26 1.22
CA PRO A 91 -7.73 13.14 1.62
C PRO A 91 -7.63 12.94 3.13
N LEU A 92 -7.86 14.00 3.92
CA LEU A 92 -7.84 13.94 5.38
C LEU A 92 -9.02 13.16 5.99
N LYS A 93 -10.08 12.95 5.21
CA LYS A 93 -11.27 12.16 5.61
C LYS A 93 -11.12 10.67 5.28
N ILE A 94 -10.05 10.26 4.60
CA ILE A 94 -9.83 8.87 4.19
C ILE A 94 -9.66 7.96 5.39
N LYS A 95 -10.34 6.81 5.35
CA LYS A 95 -10.25 5.75 6.36
C LYS A 95 -9.94 4.42 5.69
N VAL A 96 -8.83 3.80 6.06
CA VAL A 96 -8.48 2.44 5.65
C VAL A 96 -9.01 1.45 6.69
N ARG A 97 -10.08 0.72 6.33
CA ARG A 97 -10.81 -0.13 7.28
C ARG A 97 -10.25 -1.55 7.37
N LYS A 98 -9.95 -2.18 6.25
CA LYS A 98 -9.50 -3.58 6.21
C LYS A 98 -8.01 -3.70 6.54
N LEU A 99 -7.64 -4.80 7.20
CA LEU A 99 -6.25 -5.21 7.33
C LEU A 99 -5.78 -5.76 5.99
N PHE A 100 -4.61 -5.31 5.56
CA PHE A 100 -3.92 -5.82 4.39
C PHE A 100 -2.44 -5.48 4.48
N ILE A 101 -1.64 -6.12 3.64
CA ILE A 101 -0.23 -5.81 3.44
C ILE A 101 -0.03 -5.72 1.93
N ALA A 102 0.81 -4.77 1.51
CA ALA A 102 1.37 -4.76 0.18
C ALA A 102 2.89 -4.62 0.30
N SER A 103 3.62 -5.31 -0.55
CA SER A 103 5.06 -5.17 -0.72
C SER A 103 5.36 -5.22 -2.20
N ARG A 104 6.39 -4.49 -2.66
CA ARG A 104 6.81 -4.51 -4.07
C ARG A 104 7.88 -5.56 -4.40
N GLY A 105 8.21 -6.45 -3.45
CA GLY A 105 9.31 -7.39 -3.61
C GLY A 105 10.63 -6.71 -3.32
#